data_AF-A0A969GYL1-F1
#
_entry.id   AF-A0A969GYL1-F1
#
_cell.length_a   1.000
_cell.length_b   1.000
_cell.length_c   1.000
_cell.angle_alpha   90.00
_cell.angle_beta   90.00
_cell.angle_gamma   90.00
#
_symmetry.space_group_name_H-M   'P 1'
#
loop_
_entity.id
_entity.type
_entity.pdbx_description
1 polymer ?
#
loop_
_entity_poly.entity_id
_entity_poly.type
_entity_poly.pdbx_seq_one_letter_code
_entity_poly.pdbx_strand_id
1 'polypeptide(L)'
;MKKDKSEMDDDLREEYDLKSLRVRKLGPERKSFGEMTVRLEPDVAEIFPNADAVNEALRFLIRVMRDSQAPLPTVQPNPSSTTD
;
A
#
# COMPACT_ATOMS: atom_id res chain seq x y z
N MET A 1 41.23 -1.77 -21.97
CA MET A 1 40.57 -1.40 -20.71
C MET A 1 40.10 -2.68 -20.04
N LYS A 2 40.77 -3.11 -18.96
CA LYS A 2 40.34 -4.30 -18.21
C LYS A 2 39.25 -3.85 -17.22
N LYS A 3 38.13 -4.57 -17.20
CA LYS A 3 37.10 -4.41 -16.17
C LYS A 3 37.63 -5.08 -14.91
N ASP A 4 38.05 -4.28 -13.95
CA ASP A 4 38.25 -4.76 -12.59
C ASP A 4 36.87 -5.10 -12.03
N LYS A 5 36.52 -6.39 -12.10
CA LYS A 5 35.54 -6.96 -11.19
C LYS A 5 36.22 -6.95 -9.83
N SER A 6 36.00 -5.88 -9.06
CA SER A 6 36.29 -5.93 -7.63
C SER A 6 35.36 -6.98 -7.04
N GLU A 7 35.86 -8.21 -6.95
CA GLU A 7 35.42 -9.21 -5.97
C GLU A 7 35.74 -8.60 -4.61
N MET A 8 34.90 -7.67 -4.15
CA MET A 8 34.85 -7.33 -2.74
C MET A 8 34.25 -8.56 -2.09
N ASP A 9 35.10 -9.41 -1.51
CA ASP A 9 34.65 -10.49 -0.65
C ASP A 9 33.68 -9.90 0.37
N ASP A 10 32.50 -10.50 0.47
CA ASP A 10 31.46 -10.09 1.39
C ASP A 10 31.93 -10.47 2.79
N ASP A 11 32.65 -9.57 3.46
CA ASP A 11 33.19 -9.74 4.83
C ASP A 11 32.09 -9.92 5.90
N LEU A 12 30.81 -9.95 5.49
CA LEU A 12 29.69 -10.24 6.37
C LEU A 12 29.70 -11.71 6.79
N ARG A 13 29.42 -11.94 8.08
CA ARG A 13 29.21 -13.31 8.58
C ARG A 13 27.97 -13.91 7.94
N GLU A 14 27.92 -15.23 7.87
CA GLU A 14 26.82 -15.98 7.24
C GLU A 14 25.44 -15.63 7.83
N GLU A 15 25.37 -15.21 9.10
CA GLU A 15 24.12 -14.81 9.75
C GLU A 15 23.57 -13.46 9.24
N TYR A 16 24.39 -12.67 8.54
CA TYR A 16 24.02 -11.35 8.00
C TYR A 16 23.88 -11.39 6.47
N ASP A 17 23.01 -12.26 5.94
CA ASP A 17 22.66 -12.24 4.51
C ASP A 17 21.70 -11.10 4.16
N LEU A 18 22.28 -9.98 3.70
CA LEU A 18 21.52 -8.81 3.28
C LEU A 18 20.92 -8.94 1.87
N LYS A 19 21.22 -10.01 1.11
CA LYS A 19 20.75 -10.17 -0.29
C LYS A 19 19.24 -10.42 -0.37
N SER A 20 18.66 -10.97 0.69
CA SER A 20 17.21 -11.19 0.80
C SER A 20 16.42 -9.93 1.21
N LEU A 21 17.12 -8.88 1.66
CA LEU A 21 16.48 -7.68 2.16
C LEU A 21 16.10 -6.72 1.03
N ARG A 22 14.91 -6.12 1.16
CA ARG A 22 14.44 -5.10 0.22
C ARG A 22 15.10 -3.77 0.57
N VAL A 23 15.93 -3.24 -0.32
CA VAL A 23 16.58 -1.93 -0.15
C VAL A 23 15.54 -0.81 -0.17
N ARG A 24 15.65 0.14 0.77
CA ARG A 24 14.70 1.24 0.98
C ARG A 24 15.43 2.59 0.95
N LYS A 25 14.84 3.58 0.27
CA LYS A 25 15.33 4.96 0.29
C LYS A 25 15.01 5.59 1.66
N LEU A 26 16.04 6.07 2.36
CA LEU A 26 15.94 6.85 3.59
C LEU A 26 16.08 8.34 3.25
N GLY A 27 15.30 9.20 3.91
CA GLY A 27 15.39 10.66 3.77
C GLY A 27 14.12 11.37 3.27
N PRO A 28 14.21 12.68 3.02
CA PRO A 28 13.14 13.48 2.42
C PRO A 28 12.69 12.87 1.07
N GLU A 29 11.42 13.05 0.70
CA GLU A 29 10.81 12.48 -0.53
C GLU A 29 10.62 10.95 -0.55
N ARG A 30 10.63 10.29 0.62
CA ARG A 30 10.24 8.87 0.69
C ARG A 30 8.76 8.70 0.30
N LYS A 31 8.45 7.77 -0.61
CA LYS A 31 7.06 7.30 -0.84
C LYS A 31 6.60 6.53 0.38
N SER A 32 5.47 6.85 1.01
CA SER A 32 4.93 6.06 2.14
C SER A 32 4.91 4.58 1.79
N PHE A 33 5.28 3.73 2.75
CA PHE A 33 5.13 2.29 2.57
C PHE A 33 3.68 1.95 2.88
N GLY A 34 3.04 1.22 1.98
CA GLY A 34 1.68 0.71 2.16
C GLY A 34 0.75 1.16 1.05
N GLU A 35 -0.04 0.21 0.56
CA GLU A 35 -1.37 0.55 0.06
C GLU A 35 -2.16 1.27 1.17
N MET A 36 -3.02 2.19 0.77
CA MET A 36 -3.98 2.82 1.68
C MET A 36 -4.76 1.71 2.39
N THR A 37 -4.50 1.52 3.68
CA THR A 37 -5.17 0.48 4.46
C THR A 37 -6.49 1.05 4.97
N VAL A 38 -7.60 0.50 4.49
CA VAL A 38 -8.95 0.85 4.96
C VAL A 38 -9.40 -0.22 5.93
N ARG A 39 -9.69 0.18 7.18
CA ARG A 39 -10.24 -0.73 8.18
C ARG A 39 -11.72 -0.97 7.89
N LEU A 40 -12.10 -2.23 7.76
CA LEU A 40 -13.50 -2.65 7.70
C LEU A 40 -13.99 -2.95 9.12
N GLU A 41 -15.28 -2.72 9.35
CA GLU A 41 -15.94 -3.17 10.58
C GLU A 41 -16.09 -4.71 10.56
N PRO A 42 -16.18 -5.38 11.73
CA PRO A 42 -16.19 -6.83 11.83
C PRO A 42 -17.33 -7.50 11.06
N ASP A 43 -18.51 -6.90 11.09
CA ASP A 43 -19.70 -7.34 10.37
C ASP A 43 -19.49 -7.36 8.85
N VAL A 44 -18.83 -6.34 8.30
CA VAL A 44 -18.48 -6.25 6.88
C VAL A 44 -17.38 -7.26 6.54
N ALA A 45 -16.38 -7.41 7.40
CA ALA A 45 -15.29 -8.36 7.20
C ALA A 45 -15.74 -9.82 7.22
N GLU A 46 -16.78 -10.16 7.99
CA GLU A 46 -17.39 -11.50 7.98
C GLU A 46 -18.12 -11.80 6.66
N ILE A 47 -18.72 -10.79 6.03
CA ILE A 47 -19.47 -10.94 4.78
C ILE A 47 -18.55 -10.98 3.55
N PHE A 48 -17.48 -10.18 3.55
CA PHE A 48 -16.59 -10.03 2.40
C PHE A 48 -15.23 -10.69 2.63
N PRO A 49 -14.89 -11.77 1.90
CA PRO A 49 -13.67 -12.56 2.18
C PRO A 49 -12.37 -11.89 1.71
N ASN A 50 -12.43 -10.89 0.83
CA ASN A 50 -11.25 -10.19 0.32
C ASN A 50 -11.57 -8.75 -0.13
N ALA A 51 -10.51 -7.98 -0.40
CA ALA A 51 -10.62 -6.60 -0.87
C ALA A 51 -11.30 -6.46 -2.24
N ASP A 52 -11.11 -7.43 -3.14
CA ASP A 52 -11.72 -7.41 -4.47
C ASP A 52 -13.25 -7.48 -4.40
N ALA A 53 -13.80 -8.31 -3.52
CA ALA A 53 -15.23 -8.45 -3.30
C ALA A 53 -15.86 -7.17 -2.77
N VAL A 54 -15.19 -6.50 -1.82
CA VAL A 54 -15.61 -5.18 -1.31
C VAL A 54 -15.59 -4.14 -2.42
N ASN A 55 -14.51 -4.10 -3.20
CA ASN A 55 -14.35 -3.13 -4.28
C ASN A 55 -15.43 -3.27 -5.36
N GLU A 56 -15.77 -4.50 -5.76
CA GLU A 56 -16.83 -4.74 -6.74
C GLU A 56 -18.21 -4.34 -6.21
N ALA A 57 -18.52 -4.65 -4.95
CA ALA A 57 -19.78 -4.23 -4.33
C ALA A 57 -19.91 -2.70 -4.27
N LEU A 58 -18.86 -1.99 -3.86
CA LEU A 58 -18.86 -0.52 -3.81
C LEU A 58 -18.94 0.10 -5.21
N ARG A 59 -18.27 -0.48 -6.22
CA ARG A 59 -18.39 -0.05 -7.62
C ARG A 59 -19.81 -0.22 -8.15
N PHE A 60 -20.46 -1.33 -7.83
CA PHE A 60 -21.85 -1.56 -8.19
C PHE A 60 -22.76 -0.49 -7.56
N LEU A 61 -22.60 -0.21 -6.26
CA LEU A 61 -23.36 0.83 -5.57
C LEU A 61 -23.17 2.21 -6.22
N ILE A 62 -21.93 2.57 -6.56
CA ILE A 62 -21.62 3.84 -7.26
C ILE A 62 -22.38 3.93 -8.59
N ARG A 63 -22.46 2.83 -9.36
CA ARG A 63 -23.21 2.81 -10.64
C ARG A 63 -24.69 3.05 -10.41
N VAL A 64 -25.31 2.32 -9.47
CA VAL A 64 -26.73 2.48 -9.12
C VAL A 64 -27.04 3.90 -8.66
N MET A 65 -26.18 4.50 -7.82
CA MET A 65 -26.37 5.87 -7.34
C MET A 65 -26.29 6.91 -8.46
N ARG A 66 -25.37 6.74 -9.43
CA ARG A 66 -25.26 7.61 -10.60
C ARG A 66 -26.51 7.57 -11.46
N ASP A 67 -27.04 6.37 -11.69
CA ASP A 67 -28.26 6.19 -12.48
C ASP A 67 -29.48 6.79 -11.76
N SER A 68 -29.49 6.75 -10.44
CA SER A 68 -30.56 7.25 -9.58
C SER A 68 -30.50 8.77 -9.29
N GLN A 69 -29.52 9.50 -9.87
CA GLN A 69 -29.26 10.93 -9.60
C GLN A 69 -29.09 11.26 -8.10
N ALA A 70 -28.63 10.30 -7.30
CA ALA A 70 -28.32 10.53 -5.91
C ALA A 70 -26.98 11.28 -5.79
N PRO A 71 -26.85 12.26 -4.88
CA PRO A 71 -25.57 12.90 -4.66
C PRO A 71 -24.54 11.85 -4.21
N LEU A 72 -23.43 11.75 -4.94
CA LEU A 72 -22.32 10.86 -4.57
C LEU A 72 -21.72 11.33 -3.24
N PRO A 73 -21.34 10.40 -2.34
CA PRO A 73 -20.62 10.77 -1.13
C PRO A 73 -19.31 11.45 -1.52
N THR A 74 -19.21 12.75 -1.23
CA THR A 74 -18.00 13.53 -1.42
C THR A 74 -16.94 13.02 -0.45
N VAL A 75 -15.79 12.63 -0.97
CA VAL A 75 -14.61 12.27 -0.16
C VAL A 75 -14.29 13.47 0.71
N GLN A 76 -14.57 13.39 2.02
CA GLN A 76 -14.06 14.38 2.96
C GLN A 76 -12.57 14.11 3.15
N PRO A 77 -11.68 15.06 2.85
CA PRO A 77 -10.26 14.90 3.14
C PRO A 77 -10.10 14.95 4.66
N ASN A 78 -9.89 13.80 5.28
CA ASN A 78 -9.51 13.75 6.70
C ASN A 78 -8.14 14.41 6.87
N PRO A 79 -7.99 15.47 7.70
CA PRO A 79 -6.72 16.18 7.89
C PRO A 79 -5.73 15.45 8.83
N SER A 80 -5.97 14.20 9.20
CA SER A 80 -5.24 13.51 10.27
C SER A 80 -3.90 12.88 9.86
N SER A 81 -3.36 13.15 8.67
CA SER A 81 -1.98 12.76 8.30
C SER A 81 -0.94 13.87 8.44
N THR A 82 -1.21 14.90 9.25
CA THR A 82 -0.21 15.87 9.69
C THR A 82 -0.04 15.75 11.20
N THR A 83 0.96 15.01 11.66
CA THR A 83 1.57 15.18 12.99
C THR A 83 2.91 14.44 13.03
N ASP A 84 3.98 15.26 13.04
CA ASP A 84 5.40 15.04 13.39
C ASP A 84 6.17 13.87 12.76
#